data_AF-A0A1G7CK79-F1
#
_entry.id   AF-A0A1G7CK79-F1
#
_cell.length_a   1.000
_cell.length_b   1.000
_cell.length_c   1.000
_cell.angle_alpha   90.00
_cell.angle_beta   90.00
_cell.angle_gamma   90.00
#
_symmetry.space_group_name_H-M   'P 1'
#
loop_
_entity.id
_entity.type
_entity.pdbx_description
1 polymer ?
#
loop_
_entity_poly.entity_id
_entity_poly.type
_entity_poly.pdbx_seq_one_letter_code
_entity_poly.pdbx_strand_id
1 'polypeptide(L)'
;RGTPVTPGTDENTTIKRRERHTATPRNKRLYITYTDAELKVVTTAARRDGQMALGAWAGQKLMAVAQGTLIPVSRDAGDGLRELIRSRLHLQEAVAALHALTTPPAPFPAPAARPYAALPHTPRPAPPGPAGTALTQALDAIARVDEATLQIMRERRSRT
;
A
#
# COMPACT_ATOMS: atom_id res chain seq x y z
N ARG A 1 40.81 -19.99 71.02
CA ARG A 1 39.44 -20.39 71.43
C ARG A 1 38.48 -19.47 70.70
N GLY A 2 37.83 -19.97 69.66
CA GLY A 2 36.95 -19.20 68.79
C GLY A 2 35.55 -19.02 69.39
N THR A 3 34.95 -17.87 69.11
CA THR A 3 33.53 -17.59 69.26
C THR A 3 32.78 -18.05 67.99
N PRO A 4 31.58 -18.63 68.09
CA PRO A 4 30.69 -18.76 66.95
C PRO A 4 29.65 -17.64 66.98
N VAL A 5 29.58 -16.86 65.90
CA VAL A 5 28.42 -16.04 65.58
C VAL A 5 28.09 -16.31 64.12
N THR A 6 26.99 -17.04 63.90
CA THR A 6 26.25 -17.00 62.63
C THR A 6 25.10 -16.01 62.86
N PRO A 7 24.88 -15.04 61.97
CA PRO A 7 23.84 -15.25 60.96
C PRO A 7 24.11 -14.52 59.64
N GLY A 8 23.48 -14.97 58.56
CA GLY A 8 23.47 -14.24 57.30
C GLY A 8 23.22 -15.15 56.11
N THR A 9 21.97 -15.61 55.97
CA THR A 9 21.45 -16.22 54.76
C THR A 9 21.42 -15.15 53.67
N ASP A 10 22.53 -14.97 52.96
CA ASP A 10 22.54 -14.20 51.73
C ASP A 10 22.07 -15.14 50.61
N GLU A 11 20.77 -15.04 50.36
CA GLU A 11 20.11 -15.46 49.14
C GLU A 11 20.92 -14.93 47.96
N ASN A 12 21.82 -15.76 47.44
CA ASN A 12 22.57 -15.50 46.23
C ASN A 12 21.55 -15.47 45.09
N THR A 13 21.00 -14.29 44.90
CA THR A 13 20.02 -13.93 43.88
C THR A 13 20.67 -14.28 42.57
N THR A 14 20.26 -15.41 42.00
CA THR A 14 20.69 -15.89 40.70
C THR A 14 20.36 -14.81 39.69
N ILE A 15 21.33 -13.93 39.41
CA ILE A 15 21.27 -12.99 38.31
C ILE A 15 21.19 -13.87 37.07
N LYS A 16 19.97 -14.10 36.57
CA LYS A 16 19.70 -14.63 35.24
C LYS A 16 20.30 -13.64 34.24
N ARG A 17 21.61 -13.79 34.03
CA ARG A 17 22.38 -13.17 32.98
C ARG A 17 21.68 -13.55 31.69
N ARG A 18 20.90 -12.61 31.12
CA ARG A 18 20.34 -12.75 29.77
C ARG A 18 21.46 -13.25 28.87
N GLU A 19 21.34 -14.47 28.40
CA GLU A 19 22.15 -14.98 27.31
C GLU A 19 21.91 -14.04 26.14
N ARG A 20 22.88 -13.15 25.91
CA ARG A 20 22.91 -12.38 24.68
C ARG A 20 23.18 -13.42 23.61
N HIS A 21 22.16 -13.74 22.81
CA HIS A 21 22.34 -14.42 21.54
C HIS A 21 23.52 -13.75 20.84
N THR A 22 24.66 -14.44 20.83
CA THR A 22 25.89 -13.95 20.23
C THR A 22 25.75 -14.18 18.75
N ALA A 23 24.88 -13.40 18.12
CA ALA A 23 24.93 -13.23 16.68
C ALA A 23 26.32 -12.66 16.36
N THR A 24 27.01 -13.25 15.39
CA THR A 24 28.31 -12.77 14.91
C THR A 24 28.26 -11.25 14.76
N PRO A 25 29.18 -10.50 15.41
CA PRO A 25 29.13 -9.05 15.33
C PRO A 25 29.29 -8.61 13.88
N ARG A 26 28.39 -7.74 13.42
CA ARG A 26 28.45 -7.16 12.08
C ARG A 26 29.67 -6.24 12.01
N ASN A 27 30.76 -6.71 11.40
CA ASN A 27 32.05 -6.00 11.35
C ASN A 27 32.28 -5.22 10.04
N LYS A 28 31.47 -5.46 9.00
CA LYS A 28 31.52 -4.70 7.73
C LYS A 28 30.73 -3.40 7.85
N ARG A 29 31.30 -2.29 7.38
CA ARG A 29 30.69 -0.95 7.44
C ARG A 29 30.53 -0.38 6.04
N LEU A 30 29.43 0.35 5.83
CA LEU A 30 29.16 1.14 4.63
C LEU A 30 29.04 2.60 5.05
N TYR A 31 29.76 3.48 4.38
CA TYR A 31 29.69 4.92 4.57
C TYR A 31 28.88 5.54 3.44
N ILE A 32 27.89 6.37 3.79
CA ILE A 32 27.05 7.11 2.85
C ILE A 32 27.09 8.57 3.27
N THR A 33 27.41 9.45 2.33
CA THR A 33 27.44 10.90 2.55
C THR A 33 26.14 11.50 2.07
N TYR A 34 25.61 12.47 2.82
CA TYR A 34 24.39 13.20 2.51
C TYR A 34 24.67 14.70 2.57
N THR A 35 24.00 15.45 1.71
CA THR A 35 23.74 16.87 1.95
C THR A 35 22.75 17.03 3.10
N ASP A 36 22.68 18.22 3.70
CA ASP A 36 21.74 18.50 4.81
C ASP A 36 20.28 18.27 4.41
N ALA A 37 19.93 18.62 3.17
CA ALA A 37 18.60 18.41 2.62
C ALA A 37 18.26 16.91 2.50
N GLU A 38 19.18 16.11 1.97
CA GLU A 38 19.01 14.67 1.85
C GLU A 38 18.92 14.02 3.23
N LEU A 39 19.81 14.37 4.15
CA LEU A 39 19.81 13.83 5.50
C LEU A 39 18.49 14.12 6.23
N LYS A 40 17.94 15.32 6.06
CA LYS A 40 16.62 15.69 6.61
C LYS A 40 15.50 14.82 6.03
N VAL A 41 15.50 14.57 4.72
CA VAL A 41 14.50 13.73 4.06
C VAL A 41 14.58 12.29 4.58
N VAL A 42 15.77 11.70 4.59
CA VAL A 42 15.96 10.30 5.00
C VAL A 42 15.65 10.12 6.49
N THR A 43 16.04 11.07 7.34
CA THR A 43 15.68 11.05 8.77
C THR A 43 14.18 11.17 8.99
N THR A 44 13.50 12.02 8.20
CA THR A 44 12.04 12.15 8.25
C THR A 44 11.36 10.85 7.85
N ALA A 45 11.84 10.20 6.80
CA ALA A 45 11.33 8.90 6.34
C ALA A 45 11.52 7.81 7.40
N ALA A 46 12.72 7.72 7.99
CA ALA A 46 13.02 6.77 9.06
C ALA A 46 12.11 6.95 10.30
N ARG A 47 11.74 8.20 10.61
CA ARG A 47 10.82 8.49 11.71
C ARG A 47 9.38 8.06 11.43
N ARG A 48 8.92 8.21 10.18
CA ARG A 48 7.57 7.76 9.76
C ARG A 48 7.44 6.24 9.83
N ASP A 49 8.48 5.52 9.45
CA ASP A 49 8.54 4.05 9.52
C ASP A 49 8.91 3.57 10.94
N GLY A 50 8.12 3.94 11.95
CA GLY A 50 8.25 3.38 13.30
C GLY A 50 9.41 3.95 14.14
N GLN A 51 9.78 5.21 13.92
CA GLN A 51 10.79 5.92 14.73
C GLN A 51 12.17 5.23 14.78
N MET A 52 12.55 4.57 13.68
CA MET A 52 13.81 3.83 13.63
C MET A 52 15.04 4.75 13.59
N ALA A 53 16.16 4.26 14.13
CA ALA A 53 17.45 4.89 13.92
C ALA A 53 17.83 4.87 12.43
N LEU A 54 18.40 5.98 11.93
CA LEU A 54 18.70 6.18 10.50
C LEU A 54 19.46 5.01 9.87
N GLY A 55 20.53 4.54 10.51
CA GLY A 55 21.35 3.43 10.00
C GLY A 55 20.61 2.09 9.98
N ALA A 56 19.72 1.85 10.94
CA ALA A 56 18.91 0.63 10.97
C ALA A 56 17.85 0.66 9.87
N TRP A 57 17.18 1.80 9.68
CA TRP A 57 16.20 2.01 8.62
C TRP A 57 16.84 1.88 7.24
N ALA A 58 17.97 2.56 7.00
CA ALA A 58 18.69 2.47 5.72
C ALA A 58 19.15 1.05 5.43
N GLY A 59 19.73 0.36 6.43
CA GLY A 59 20.13 -1.04 6.30
C GLY A 59 18.95 -1.96 5.98
N GLN A 60 17.80 -1.75 6.60
CA GLN A 60 16.58 -2.52 6.30
C GLN A 60 16.09 -2.28 4.87
N LYS A 61 16.05 -1.04 4.39
CA LYS A 61 15.65 -0.75 3.00
C LYS A 61 16.64 -1.35 2.00
N LEU A 62 17.94 -1.26 2.25
CA LEU A 62 18.98 -1.89 1.41
C LEU A 62 18.82 -3.42 1.37
N MET A 63 18.58 -4.05 2.52
CA MET A 63 18.31 -5.50 2.54
C MET A 63 17.02 -5.84 1.81
N ALA A 64 15.96 -5.04 1.97
CA ALA A 64 14.70 -5.26 1.25
C ALA A 64 14.87 -5.13 -0.27
N VAL A 65 15.72 -4.21 -0.75
CA VAL A 65 16.10 -4.13 -2.17
C VAL A 65 16.88 -5.36 -2.61
N ALA A 66 17.91 -5.75 -1.84
CA ALA A 66 18.72 -6.92 -2.15
C ALA A 66 17.93 -8.23 -2.16
N GLN A 67 16.90 -8.34 -1.31
CA GLN A 67 15.97 -9.47 -1.26
C GLN A 67 14.88 -9.41 -2.35
N GLY A 68 14.79 -8.32 -3.11
CA GLY A 68 13.75 -8.11 -4.12
C GLY A 68 12.38 -7.72 -3.57
N THR A 69 12.24 -7.55 -2.25
CA THR A 69 11.00 -7.14 -1.58
C THR A 69 10.66 -5.68 -1.82
N LEU A 70 11.68 -4.83 -1.93
CA LEU A 70 11.53 -3.41 -2.27
C LEU A 70 12.14 -3.17 -3.64
N ILE A 71 11.35 -2.66 -4.59
CA ILE A 71 11.92 -2.28 -5.89
C ILE A 71 12.05 -0.75 -5.95
N PRO A 72 13.27 -0.21 -6.08
CA PRO A 72 13.45 1.21 -6.30
C PRO A 72 12.84 1.60 -7.64
N VAL A 73 12.09 2.70 -7.64
CA VAL A 73 11.52 3.32 -8.85
C VAL A 73 12.27 4.62 -9.11
N SER A 74 12.46 4.97 -10.39
CA SER A 74 12.93 6.32 -10.73
C SER A 74 11.92 7.34 -10.23
N ARG A 75 12.39 8.56 -9.95
CA ARG A 75 11.53 9.65 -9.49
C ARG A 75 10.35 9.86 -10.45
N ASP A 76 10.65 9.98 -11.74
CA ASP A 76 9.64 10.25 -12.77
C ASP A 76 8.62 9.12 -12.89
N ALA A 77 9.05 7.86 -12.84
CA ALA A 77 8.14 6.71 -12.85
C ALA A 77 7.29 6.66 -11.58
N GLY A 78 7.87 6.99 -10.42
CA GLY A 78 7.14 7.08 -9.17
C GLY A 78 6.10 8.20 -9.17
N ASP A 79 6.42 9.35 -9.76
CA ASP A 79 5.49 10.47 -9.92
C ASP A 79 4.36 10.12 -10.90
N GLY A 80 4.68 9.51 -12.03
CA GLY A 80 3.69 9.00 -12.98
C GLY A 80 2.74 7.97 -12.36
N LEU A 81 3.25 6.98 -11.62
CA LEU A 81 2.41 6.00 -10.93
C LEU A 81 1.50 6.65 -9.87
N ARG A 82 2.01 7.62 -9.10
CA ARG A 82 1.18 8.37 -8.14
C ARG A 82 0.06 9.13 -8.84
N GLU A 83 0.36 9.75 -9.97
CA GLU A 83 -0.65 10.50 -10.73
C GLU A 83 -1.71 9.57 -11.33
N LEU A 84 -1.31 8.43 -11.88
CA LEU A 84 -2.25 7.43 -12.39
C LEU A 84 -3.14 6.87 -11.29
N ILE A 85 -2.59 6.57 -10.11
CA ILE A 85 -3.39 6.13 -8.96
C ILE A 85 -4.41 7.19 -8.55
N ARG A 86 -4.01 8.46 -8.50
CA ARG A 86 -4.93 9.58 -8.15
C ARG A 86 -6.01 9.75 -9.22
N SER A 87 -5.63 9.72 -10.49
CA SER A 87 -6.55 9.83 -11.63
C SER A 87 -7.58 8.71 -11.61
N ARG A 88 -7.15 7.48 -11.32
CA ARG A 88 -8.04 6.31 -11.19
C ARG A 88 -9.05 6.48 -10.07
N LEU A 89 -8.61 6.95 -8.90
CA LEU A 89 -9.52 7.19 -7.78
C LEU A 89 -10.61 8.20 -8.14
N HIS A 90 -10.22 9.33 -8.76
CA HIS A 90 -11.19 10.33 -9.22
C HIS A 90 -12.14 9.81 -10.31
N LEU A 91 -11.65 8.98 -11.23
CA LEU A 91 -12.51 8.33 -12.23
C LEU A 91 -13.49 7.35 -11.58
N GLN A 92 -13.09 6.61 -10.55
CA GLN A 92 -13.98 5.71 -9.80
C GLN A 92 -15.08 6.49 -9.07
N GLU A 93 -14.75 7.65 -8.48
CA GLU A 93 -15.73 8.56 -7.87
C GLU A 93 -16.73 9.06 -8.92
N ALA A 94 -16.25 9.48 -10.10
CA ALA A 94 -17.10 9.93 -11.20
C ALA A 94 -18.01 8.81 -11.74
N VAL A 95 -17.49 7.58 -11.87
CA VAL A 95 -18.27 6.40 -12.27
C VAL A 95 -19.37 6.11 -11.26
N ALA A 96 -19.08 6.17 -9.96
CA ALA A 96 -20.08 5.96 -8.92
C ALA A 96 -21.22 7.01 -9.00
N ALA A 97 -20.87 8.28 -9.20
CA ALA A 97 -21.84 9.34 -9.39
C ALA A 97 -22.71 9.16 -10.65
N LEU A 98 -22.09 8.80 -11.78
CA LEU A 98 -22.80 8.52 -13.03
C LEU A 98 -23.70 7.29 -12.92
N HIS A 99 -23.24 6.25 -12.24
CA HIS A 99 -24.03 5.04 -12.01
C HIS A 99 -25.32 5.36 -11.23
N ALA A 100 -25.23 6.22 -10.21
CA ALA A 100 -26.39 6.69 -9.45
C ALA A 100 -27.40 7.48 -10.31
N LEU A 101 -26.93 8.22 -11.31
CA LEU A 101 -27.79 8.96 -12.25
C LEU A 101 -28.43 8.05 -13.31
N THR A 102 -27.75 6.96 -13.68
CA THR A 102 -28.23 6.01 -14.69
C THR A 102 -29.12 4.90 -14.12
N THR A 103 -29.05 4.66 -12.81
CA THR A 103 -29.88 3.66 -12.13
C THR A 103 -31.21 4.30 -11.76
N PRO A 104 -32.36 3.90 -12.36
CA PRO A 104 -33.64 4.43 -11.94
C PRO A 104 -33.90 4.07 -10.47
N PRO A 105 -34.38 5.02 -9.64
CA PRO A 105 -34.78 4.69 -8.27
C PRO A 105 -35.89 3.65 -8.36
N ALA A 106 -35.69 2.49 -7.72
CA ALA A 106 -36.68 1.42 -7.72
C ALA A 106 -38.03 1.97 -7.20
N PRO A 107 -39.06 2.07 -8.05
CA PRO A 107 -40.34 2.57 -7.62
C PRO A 107 -41.07 1.39 -6.98
N PHE A 108 -41.09 1.37 -5.65
CA PHE A 108 -41.85 0.44 -4.81
C PHE A 108 -41.35 -1.02 -4.75
N PRO A 109 -41.56 -1.71 -3.60
CA PRO A 109 -41.37 -3.15 -3.53
C PRO A 109 -42.31 -3.83 -4.53
N ALA A 110 -41.74 -4.60 -5.46
CA ALA A 110 -42.50 -5.34 -6.45
C ALA A 110 -43.52 -6.27 -5.75
N PRO A 111 -44.83 -6.16 -6.02
CA PRO A 111 -45.80 -7.12 -5.51
C PRO A 111 -45.48 -8.50 -6.10
N ALA A 112 -45.57 -9.54 -5.27
CA ALA A 112 -45.34 -10.92 -5.65
C ALA A 112 -46.03 -11.26 -6.98
N ALA A 113 -45.25 -11.74 -7.94
CA ALA A 113 -45.65 -11.97 -9.31
C ALA A 113 -46.96 -12.78 -9.40
N ARG A 114 -48.02 -12.15 -9.92
CA ARG A 114 -49.20 -12.86 -10.44
C ARG A 114 -48.90 -13.30 -11.87
N PRO A 115 -49.29 -14.51 -12.29
CA PRO A 115 -49.06 -14.99 -13.64
C PRO A 115 -50.00 -14.27 -14.61
N TYR A 116 -49.54 -13.18 -15.23
CA TYR A 116 -50.16 -12.62 -16.42
C TYR A 116 -49.43 -13.10 -17.67
N ALA A 117 -50.20 -13.57 -18.64
CA ALA A 117 -49.71 -14.04 -19.93
C ALA A 117 -48.88 -12.97 -20.64
N ALA A 118 -47.70 -13.36 -21.12
CA ALA A 118 -46.72 -12.48 -21.74
C ALA A 118 -47.24 -11.91 -23.08
N LEU A 119 -47.37 -10.58 -23.15
CA LEU A 119 -47.38 -9.88 -24.43
C LEU A 119 -45.94 -9.76 -24.95
N PRO A 120 -45.68 -10.00 -26.24
CA PRO A 120 -44.34 -9.84 -26.82
C PRO A 120 -44.08 -8.34 -27.04
N HIS A 121 -43.62 -7.67 -26.00
CA HIS A 121 -42.99 -6.37 -26.10
C HIS A 121 -41.59 -6.51 -25.55
N THR A 122 -40.65 -6.99 -26.37
CA THR A 122 -39.23 -6.72 -26.10
C THR A 122 -39.03 -5.23 -26.35
N PRO A 123 -38.88 -4.38 -25.31
CA PRO A 123 -38.60 -2.98 -25.54
C PRO A 123 -37.20 -2.92 -26.15
N ARG A 124 -37.10 -2.35 -27.35
CA ARG A 124 -35.81 -2.02 -27.95
C ARG A 124 -35.02 -1.20 -26.91
N PRO A 125 -33.79 -1.59 -26.54
CA PRO A 125 -33.02 -0.82 -25.58
C PRO A 125 -32.87 0.60 -26.13
N ALA A 126 -33.37 1.58 -25.38
CA ALA A 126 -33.20 2.98 -25.72
C ALA A 126 -31.68 3.26 -25.77
N PRO A 127 -31.21 4.07 -26.73
CA PRO A 127 -29.81 4.48 -26.74
C PRO A 127 -29.49 5.14 -25.39
N PRO A 128 -28.29 4.90 -24.82
CA PRO A 128 -27.92 5.46 -23.54
C PRO A 128 -28.08 6.98 -23.59
N GLY A 129 -28.80 7.54 -22.62
CA GLY A 129 -28.84 8.99 -22.43
C GLY A 129 -27.43 9.54 -22.15
N PRO A 130 -27.26 10.87 -22.09
CA PRO A 130 -25.95 11.50 -21.89
C PRO A 130 -25.17 10.96 -20.68
N ALA A 131 -25.86 10.63 -19.58
CA ALA A 131 -25.27 10.01 -18.40
C ALA A 131 -24.76 8.58 -18.68
N GLY A 132 -25.48 7.79 -19.48
CA GLY A 132 -25.06 6.45 -19.89
C GLY A 132 -23.85 6.50 -20.82
N THR A 133 -23.80 7.46 -21.75
CA THR A 133 -22.61 7.66 -22.60
C THR A 133 -21.39 8.11 -21.81
N ALA A 134 -21.57 9.01 -20.84
CA ALA A 134 -20.48 9.46 -19.96
C ALA A 134 -19.97 8.32 -19.08
N LEU A 135 -20.86 7.45 -18.58
CA LEU A 135 -20.48 6.27 -17.80
C LEU A 135 -19.60 5.32 -18.64
N THR A 136 -19.98 5.04 -19.88
CA THR A 136 -19.16 4.22 -20.79
C THR A 136 -17.79 4.86 -21.04
N GLN A 137 -17.73 6.17 -21.29
CA GLN A 137 -16.46 6.88 -21.50
C GLN A 137 -15.57 6.86 -20.25
N ALA A 138 -16.15 6.99 -19.05
CA ALA A 138 -15.40 6.96 -17.80
C ALA A 138 -14.81 5.56 -17.53
N LEU A 139 -15.56 4.49 -17.82
CA LEU A 139 -15.06 3.11 -17.72
C LEU A 139 -13.91 2.84 -18.70
N ASP A 140 -14.04 3.33 -19.94
CA ASP A 140 -12.97 3.24 -20.95
C ASP A 140 -11.72 4.04 -20.53
N ALA A 141 -11.91 5.21 -19.91
CA ALA A 141 -10.80 5.98 -19.34
C ALA A 141 -10.07 5.22 -18.22
N ILE A 142 -10.79 4.52 -17.33
CA ILE A 142 -10.17 3.66 -16.31
C ILE A 142 -9.35 2.56 -16.97
N ALA A 143 -9.87 1.89 -18.00
CA ALA A 143 -9.14 0.85 -18.71
C ALA A 143 -7.83 1.38 -19.32
N ARG A 144 -7.82 2.60 -19.88
CA ARG A 144 -6.59 3.25 -20.37
C ARG A 144 -5.59 3.56 -19.25
N VAL A 145 -6.06 4.00 -18.08
CA VAL A 145 -5.20 4.27 -16.91
C VAL A 145 -4.58 2.97 -16.38
N ASP A 146 -5.34 1.88 -16.35
CA ASP A 146 -4.86 0.57 -15.96
C ASP A 146 -3.81 0.05 -16.96
N GLU A 147 -4.04 0.21 -18.27
CA GLU A 147 -3.06 -0.15 -19.31
C GLU A 147 -1.78 0.69 -19.21
N ALA A 148 -1.89 2.01 -19.00
CA ALA A 148 -0.72 2.88 -18.80
C ALA A 148 0.10 2.45 -17.56
N THR A 149 -0.58 2.04 -16.50
CA THR A 149 0.07 1.51 -15.30
C THR A 149 0.82 0.21 -15.61
N LEU A 150 0.19 -0.72 -16.34
CA LEU A 150 0.83 -1.97 -16.76
C LEU A 150 2.01 -1.73 -17.71
N GLN A 151 1.91 -0.75 -18.61
CA GLN A 151 2.99 -0.37 -19.50
C GLN A 151 4.23 0.10 -18.72
N ILE A 152 4.05 0.95 -17.71
CA ILE A 152 5.15 1.35 -16.79
C ILE A 152 5.75 0.13 -16.09
N MET A 153 4.89 -0.81 -15.63
CA MET A 153 5.36 -2.04 -14.99
C MET A 153 6.13 -2.96 -15.96
N ARG A 154 5.74 -3.03 -17.24
CA ARG A 154 6.39 -3.84 -18.27
C ARG A 154 7.76 -3.26 -18.64
N GLU A 155 7.82 -1.95 -18.92
CA GLU A 155 9.08 -1.27 -19.21
C GLU A 155 10.10 -1.43 -18.07
N ARG A 156 9.60 -1.44 -16.83
CA ARG A 156 10.42 -1.73 -15.65
C ARG A 156 11.00 -3.15 -15.70
N ARG A 157 10.19 -4.18 -15.99
CA ARG A 157 10.68 -5.57 -16.06
C ARG A 157 11.76 -5.73 -17.14
N SER A 158 11.67 -5.01 -18.25
CA SER A 158 12.67 -5.08 -19.33
C SER A 158 14.02 -4.41 -19.01
N ARG A 159 14.10 -3.56 -17.97
CA ARG A 159 15.32 -2.83 -17.59
C ARG A 159 16.12 -3.49 -16.45
N THR A 160 15.57 -4.51 -15.80
CA THR A 160 16.22 -5.34 -14.77
C THR A 160 16.63 -6.67 -15.36
#